data_AF-A0A1C0YW19-F1
#
_entry.id   AF-A0A1C0YW19-F1
#
_cell.length_a   1.000
_cell.length_b   1.000
_cell.length_c   1.000
_cell.angle_alpha   90.00
_cell.angle_beta   90.00
_cell.angle_gamma   90.00
#
_symmetry.space_group_name_H-M   'P 1'
#
loop_
_entity.id
_entity.type
_entity.pdbx_description
1 polymer ?
#
loop_
_entity_poly.entity_id
_entity_poly.type
_entity_poly.pdbx_seq_one_letter_code
_entity_poly.pdbx_strand_id
1 'polypeptide(L)'
;MVQQLADLQLDKTIEKSKYKKEIKKLQYEMLNAQQFLRHNNLSLVLVFEGMDAAGKGGAIKRLTERLDPRGYVVHPIAAPRPHEKEYHYLYRFWTRLPQYGQIAIFDRSWYGRVLVERIEGFARTEQWTRAYDEINEFERQLTDENYIVLKFWLHVSEDEQLQRFEQRKNDPYKSWKLTDEDWRNREKFPKYREAADDMFEKTDKKNAPWILVEGNNKQYARVKVLRETLKQLEKEAKKRGLQLTNIIDKETKQ
;
A
#
# COMPACT_ATOMS: atom_id res chain seq x y z
N MET A 1 1.28 20.71 -0.41
CA MET A 1 1.46 20.46 -1.85
C MET A 1 0.79 19.14 -2.15
N VAL A 2 -0.03 19.09 -3.20
CA VAL A 2 -0.66 17.85 -3.67
C VAL A 2 0.44 16.95 -4.23
N GLN A 3 0.45 15.66 -3.88
CA GLN A 3 1.41 14.71 -4.42
C GLN A 3 1.03 14.39 -5.87
N GLN A 4 1.99 14.50 -6.80
CA GLN A 4 1.80 14.09 -8.19
C GLN A 4 2.81 13.02 -8.59
N LEU A 5 2.42 12.11 -9.48
CA LEU A 5 3.32 11.06 -9.97
C LEU A 5 4.49 11.62 -10.77
N ALA A 6 4.31 12.76 -11.43
CA ALA A 6 5.36 13.43 -12.20
C ALA A 6 6.56 13.86 -11.34
N ASP A 7 6.36 14.08 -10.05
CA ASP A 7 7.41 14.54 -9.13
C ASP A 7 8.29 13.38 -8.59
N LEU A 8 7.93 12.12 -8.89
CA LEU A 8 8.68 10.96 -8.43
C LEU A 8 9.98 10.75 -9.21
N GLN A 9 11.10 10.79 -8.48
CA GLN A 9 12.42 10.49 -9.01
C GLN A 9 12.63 8.97 -9.11
N LEU A 10 12.26 8.36 -10.24
CA LEU A 10 12.28 6.90 -10.41
C LEU A 10 13.69 6.29 -10.59
N ASP A 11 14.75 7.08 -10.50
CA ASP A 11 16.15 6.67 -10.57
C ASP A 11 16.72 6.19 -9.21
N LYS A 12 15.93 6.25 -8.13
CA LYS A 12 16.38 5.78 -6.81
C LYS A 12 16.76 4.31 -6.84
N THR A 13 17.97 4.03 -6.37
CA THR A 13 18.51 2.67 -6.24
C THR A 13 19.12 2.46 -4.86
N ILE A 14 19.40 1.19 -4.54
CA ILE A 14 20.13 0.80 -3.34
C ILE A 14 21.08 -0.33 -3.70
N GLU A 15 22.31 -0.27 -3.18
CA GLU A 15 23.27 -1.34 -3.36
C GLU A 15 22.83 -2.61 -2.65
N LYS A 16 23.15 -3.78 -3.22
CA LYS A 16 22.73 -5.08 -2.71
C LYS A 16 23.22 -5.36 -1.27
N SER A 17 24.44 -4.92 -0.95
CA SER A 17 25.04 -5.05 0.38
C SER A 17 24.26 -4.22 1.41
N LYS A 18 23.99 -2.95 1.09
CA LYS A 18 23.22 -2.00 1.91
C LYS A 18 21.77 -2.48 2.08
N TYR A 19 21.12 -2.92 1.01
CA TYR A 19 19.78 -3.49 1.03
C TYR A 19 19.66 -4.64 2.03
N LYS A 20 20.58 -5.62 1.99
CA LYS A 20 20.55 -6.78 2.90
C LYS A 20 20.64 -6.37 4.37
N LYS A 21 21.47 -5.37 4.69
CA LYS A 21 21.62 -4.85 6.05
C LYS A 21 20.36 -4.09 6.49
N GLU A 22 19.91 -3.14 5.68
CA GLU A 22 18.76 -2.28 6.01
C GLU A 22 17.47 -3.07 6.12
N ILE A 23 17.17 -3.96 5.16
CA ILE A 23 15.92 -4.72 5.18
C ILE A 23 15.83 -5.62 6.41
N LYS A 24 16.95 -6.23 6.83
CA LYS A 24 16.99 -7.08 8.02
C LYS A 24 16.69 -6.27 9.29
N LYS A 25 17.33 -5.09 9.44
CA LYS A 25 17.08 -4.18 10.56
C LYS A 25 15.61 -3.77 10.63
N LEU A 26 15.07 -3.24 9.52
CA LEU A 26 13.68 -2.79 9.44
C LEU A 26 12.67 -3.91 9.72
N GLN A 27 12.97 -5.15 9.32
CA GLN A 27 12.09 -6.29 9.61
C GLN A 27 12.02 -6.64 11.11
N TYR A 28 13.12 -6.50 11.85
CA TYR A 28 13.09 -6.66 13.31
C TYR A 28 12.38 -5.51 14.00
N GLU A 29 12.56 -4.28 13.53
CA GLU A 29 11.80 -3.13 14.03
C GLU A 29 10.30 -3.29 13.75
N MET A 30 9.92 -3.84 12.59
CA MET A 30 8.54 -4.14 12.26
C MET A 30 7.95 -5.23 13.18
N LEU A 31 8.74 -6.23 13.58
CA LEU A 31 8.32 -7.21 14.59
C LEU A 31 8.11 -6.53 15.96
N ASN A 32 8.97 -5.60 16.36
CA ASN A 32 8.76 -4.82 17.59
C ASN A 32 7.49 -3.96 17.50
N ALA A 33 7.28 -3.31 16.34
CA ALA A 33 6.09 -2.53 16.08
C ALA A 33 4.80 -3.36 16.16
N GLN A 34 4.81 -4.61 15.70
CA GLN A 34 3.68 -5.52 15.87
C GLN A 34 3.34 -5.77 17.34
N GLN A 35 4.34 -5.97 18.20
CA GLN A 35 4.12 -6.15 19.64
C GLN A 35 3.61 -4.87 20.30
N PHE A 36 4.14 -3.71 19.89
CA PHE A 36 3.67 -2.40 20.33
C PHE A 36 2.20 -2.17 19.98
N LEU A 37 1.80 -2.45 18.73
CA LEU A 37 0.41 -2.34 18.29
C LEU A 37 -0.52 -3.19 19.17
N ARG A 38 -0.14 -4.46 19.39
CA ARG A 38 -0.87 -5.38 20.25
C ARG A 38 -1.00 -4.90 21.68
N HIS A 39 0.09 -4.44 22.30
CA HIS A 39 0.07 -4.02 23.71
C HIS A 39 -0.81 -2.78 23.95
N ASN A 40 -0.89 -1.88 22.96
CA ASN A 40 -1.61 -0.63 23.06
C ASN A 40 -3.01 -0.68 22.41
N ASN A 41 -3.48 -1.86 21.99
CA ASN A 41 -4.74 -2.03 21.24
C ASN A 41 -4.86 -1.12 20.00
N LEU A 42 -3.73 -0.79 19.38
CA LEU A 42 -3.68 -0.03 18.13
C LEU A 42 -3.67 -0.99 16.96
N SER A 43 -4.54 -0.76 15.98
CA SER A 43 -4.59 -1.55 14.76
C SER A 43 -3.95 -0.82 13.59
N LEU A 44 -3.30 -1.57 12.71
CA LEU A 44 -2.67 -1.00 11.52
C LEU A 44 -3.35 -1.52 10.27
N VAL A 45 -3.80 -0.62 9.41
CA VAL A 45 -4.35 -0.92 8.10
C VAL A 45 -3.38 -0.40 7.04
N LEU A 46 -2.83 -1.32 6.27
CA LEU A 46 -1.91 -1.01 5.17
C LEU A 46 -2.61 -1.25 3.84
N VAL A 47 -2.70 -0.23 3.01
CA VAL A 47 -3.28 -0.30 1.67
C VAL A 47 -2.15 -0.27 0.64
N PHE A 48 -2.13 -1.22 -0.28
CA PHE A 48 -1.17 -1.29 -1.37
C PHE A 48 -1.88 -1.16 -2.71
N GLU A 49 -1.69 -0.01 -3.36
CA GLU A 49 -2.07 0.26 -4.74
C GLU A 49 -0.82 0.53 -5.59
N GLY A 50 -1.02 0.63 -6.91
CA GLY A 50 0.05 0.90 -7.86
C GLY A 50 -0.12 0.13 -9.15
N MET A 51 0.67 0.51 -10.15
CA MET A 51 0.61 -0.06 -11.49
C MET A 51 0.82 -1.58 -11.49
N ASP A 52 0.28 -2.24 -12.51
CA ASP A 52 0.57 -3.66 -12.73
C ASP A 52 2.08 -3.85 -12.90
N ALA A 53 2.58 -4.94 -12.31
CA ALA A 53 4.00 -5.22 -12.11
C ALA A 53 4.84 -4.21 -11.28
N ALA A 54 4.25 -3.22 -10.61
CA ALA A 54 5.00 -2.27 -9.78
C ALA A 54 5.74 -2.90 -8.58
N GLY A 55 5.29 -4.07 -8.11
CA GLY A 55 6.00 -4.87 -7.11
C GLY A 55 5.32 -4.99 -5.75
N LYS A 56 4.01 -4.67 -5.65
CA LYS A 56 3.18 -4.73 -4.43
C LYS A 56 3.40 -5.99 -3.59
N GLY A 57 3.09 -7.16 -4.15
CA GLY A 57 3.28 -8.44 -3.44
C GLY A 57 4.72 -8.72 -3.00
N GLY A 58 5.72 -8.17 -3.70
CA GLY A 58 7.11 -8.26 -3.30
C GLY A 58 7.48 -7.35 -2.11
N ALA A 59 6.82 -6.20 -1.98
CA ALA A 59 6.93 -5.32 -0.83
C ALA A 59 6.19 -5.91 0.39
N ILE A 60 4.94 -6.34 0.20
CA ILE A 60 4.13 -7.02 1.23
C ILE A 60 4.89 -8.23 1.79
N LYS A 61 5.44 -9.09 0.92
CA LYS A 61 6.23 -10.26 1.35
C LYS A 61 7.41 -9.89 2.25
N ARG A 62 8.08 -8.75 2.02
CA ARG A 62 9.20 -8.31 2.87
C ARG A 62 8.72 -7.65 4.15
N LEU A 63 7.59 -6.96 4.11
CA LEU A 63 6.98 -6.36 5.28
C LEU A 63 6.55 -7.42 6.30
N THR A 64 5.98 -8.53 5.83
CA THR A 64 5.46 -9.60 6.70
C THR A 64 6.45 -10.70 7.07
N GLU A 65 7.64 -10.73 6.45
CA GLU A 65 8.60 -11.85 6.52
C GLU A 65 9.02 -12.27 7.93
N ARG A 66 9.02 -11.34 8.89
CA ARG A 66 9.42 -11.58 10.29
C ARG A 66 8.29 -11.38 11.30
N LEU A 67 7.11 -10.99 10.85
CA LEU A 67 5.96 -10.80 11.73
C LEU A 67 5.44 -12.14 12.24
N ASP A 68 4.90 -12.14 13.45
CA ASP A 68 4.10 -13.27 13.93
C ASP A 68 2.84 -13.38 13.07
N PRO A 69 2.60 -14.52 12.38
CA PRO A 69 1.47 -14.69 11.47
C PRO A 69 0.11 -14.65 12.16
N ARG A 70 0.04 -14.73 13.49
CA ARG A 70 -1.22 -14.60 14.25
C ARG A 70 -1.66 -13.15 14.41
N GLY A 71 -0.76 -12.19 14.18
CA GLY A 71 -1.02 -10.76 14.37
C GLY A 71 -1.25 -9.99 13.08
N TYR A 72 -1.33 -10.66 11.93
CA TYR A 72 -1.67 -9.99 10.66
C TYR A 72 -2.47 -10.86 9.71
N VAL A 73 -3.21 -10.21 8.80
CA VAL A 73 -3.88 -10.87 7.67
C VAL A 73 -3.63 -10.07 6.39
N VAL A 74 -3.31 -10.78 5.30
CA VAL A 74 -3.19 -10.18 3.96
C VAL A 74 -4.47 -10.50 3.18
N HIS A 75 -5.15 -9.46 2.72
CA HIS A 75 -6.36 -9.52 1.92
C HIS A 75 -6.05 -9.15 0.46
N PRO A 76 -5.87 -10.13 -0.44
CA PRO A 76 -5.84 -9.85 -1.87
C PRO A 76 -7.27 -9.50 -2.33
N ILE A 77 -7.47 -8.26 -2.76
CA ILE A 77 -8.77 -7.79 -3.22
C ILE A 77 -8.91 -8.04 -4.72
N ALA A 78 -9.88 -8.88 -5.06
CA ALA A 78 -10.27 -9.19 -6.43
C ALA A 78 -11.69 -8.68 -6.73
N ALA A 79 -12.23 -9.07 -7.89
CA ALA A 79 -13.61 -8.80 -8.26
C ALA A 79 -14.59 -9.18 -7.13
N PRO A 80 -15.65 -8.38 -6.88
CA PRO A 80 -16.61 -8.68 -5.83
C PRO A 80 -17.39 -9.95 -6.14
N ARG A 81 -17.58 -10.80 -5.11
CA ARG A 81 -18.45 -11.98 -5.17
C ARG A 81 -19.91 -11.54 -5.36
N PRO A 82 -20.80 -12.40 -5.91
CA PRO A 82 -22.20 -12.03 -6.14
C PRO A 82 -22.87 -11.40 -4.90
N HIS A 83 -22.76 -12.04 -3.73
CA HIS A 83 -23.34 -11.48 -2.51
C HIS A 83 -22.70 -10.16 -2.05
N GLU A 84 -21.43 -9.88 -2.36
CA GLU A 84 -20.80 -8.59 -2.01
C GLU A 84 -21.39 -7.44 -2.83
N LYS A 85 -22.01 -7.71 -3.98
CA LYS A 85 -22.69 -6.71 -4.84
C LYS A 85 -24.08 -6.33 -4.32
N GLU A 86 -24.66 -7.13 -3.43
CA GLU A 86 -25.97 -6.89 -2.82
C GLU A 86 -25.91 -5.94 -1.61
N TYR A 87 -24.71 -5.47 -1.24
CA TYR A 87 -24.49 -4.52 -0.14
C TYR A 87 -23.86 -3.22 -0.64
N HIS A 88 -23.76 -2.23 0.25
CA HIS A 88 -22.93 -1.06 0.01
C HIS A 88 -21.49 -1.47 -0.35
N TYR A 89 -20.85 -0.76 -1.29
CA TYR A 89 -19.50 -1.12 -1.77
C TYR A 89 -18.49 -1.34 -0.64
N LEU A 90 -18.53 -0.47 0.38
CA LEU A 90 -17.59 -0.51 1.49
C LEU A 90 -17.80 -1.68 2.45
N TYR A 91 -18.94 -2.37 2.42
CA TYR A 91 -19.25 -3.53 3.28
C TYR A 91 -18.14 -4.60 3.22
N ARG A 92 -17.65 -4.87 2.00
CA ARG A 92 -16.63 -5.89 1.79
C ARG A 92 -15.29 -5.53 2.42
N PHE A 93 -15.02 -4.26 2.68
CA PHE A 93 -13.78 -3.82 3.33
C PHE A 93 -13.96 -3.70 4.84
N TRP A 94 -15.12 -3.22 5.30
CA TRP A 94 -15.52 -3.20 6.70
C TRP A 94 -15.40 -4.58 7.36
N THR A 95 -15.88 -5.63 6.69
CA THR A 95 -15.82 -7.01 7.20
C THR A 95 -14.41 -7.62 7.25
N ARG A 96 -13.40 -6.91 6.72
CA ARG A 96 -11.99 -7.33 6.67
C ARG A 96 -11.09 -6.47 7.55
N LEU A 97 -11.66 -5.56 8.34
CA LEU A 97 -10.87 -4.77 9.27
C LEU A 97 -10.29 -5.65 10.37
N PRO A 98 -9.06 -5.37 10.83
CA PRO A 98 -8.42 -6.14 11.87
C PRO A 98 -9.07 -5.87 13.22
N GLN A 99 -9.02 -6.85 14.12
CA GLN A 99 -9.30 -6.61 15.55
C GLN A 99 -8.26 -5.65 16.14
N TYR A 100 -8.58 -5.02 17.28
CA TYR A 100 -7.62 -4.17 17.98
C TYR A 100 -6.30 -4.89 18.26
N GLY A 101 -5.18 -4.21 17.96
CA GLY A 101 -3.84 -4.77 18.11
C GLY A 101 -3.34 -5.64 16.96
N GLN A 102 -4.11 -5.77 15.87
CA GLN A 102 -3.74 -6.56 14.69
C GLN A 102 -3.47 -5.69 13.46
N ILE A 103 -2.85 -6.31 12.45
CA ILE A 103 -2.48 -5.65 11.19
C ILE A 103 -3.30 -6.24 10.04
N ALA A 104 -4.02 -5.42 9.28
CA ALA A 104 -4.62 -5.83 8.01
C ALA A 104 -3.85 -5.22 6.84
N ILE A 105 -3.55 -6.02 5.83
CA ILE A 105 -2.81 -5.61 4.64
C ILE A 105 -3.68 -5.87 3.42
N PHE A 106 -4.09 -4.81 2.74
CA PHE A 106 -4.89 -4.86 1.52
C PHE A 106 -3.97 -4.82 0.29
N ASP A 107 -3.86 -5.92 -0.46
CA ASP A 107 -3.22 -5.94 -1.79
C ASP A 107 -4.31 -5.65 -2.84
N ARG A 108 -4.34 -4.42 -3.34
CA ARG A 108 -5.55 -3.72 -3.83
C ARG A 108 -6.58 -3.50 -2.71
N SER A 109 -7.51 -2.57 -2.90
CA SER A 109 -8.39 -2.09 -1.82
C SER A 109 -9.69 -1.44 -2.34
N TRP A 110 -10.37 -0.67 -1.48
CA TRP A 110 -11.52 0.18 -1.84
C TRP A 110 -11.19 1.24 -2.88
N TYR A 111 -9.90 1.56 -3.09
CA TYR A 111 -9.49 2.45 -4.17
C TYR A 111 -9.72 1.88 -5.57
N GLY A 112 -10.01 0.57 -5.69
CA GLY A 112 -10.46 -0.02 -6.96
C GLY A 112 -11.62 0.73 -7.61
N ARG A 113 -12.54 1.31 -6.81
CA ARG A 113 -13.69 2.12 -7.28
C ARG A 113 -13.28 3.34 -8.10
N VAL A 114 -12.21 4.03 -7.69
CA VAL A 114 -11.72 5.26 -8.32
C VAL A 114 -10.55 5.03 -9.26
N LEU A 115 -10.09 3.77 -9.37
CA LEU A 115 -9.03 3.32 -10.26
C LEU A 115 -9.60 2.40 -11.35
N VAL A 116 -9.45 1.08 -11.22
CA VAL A 116 -9.83 0.11 -12.27
C VAL A 116 -11.33 0.18 -12.60
N GLU A 117 -12.22 0.37 -11.63
CA GLU A 117 -13.65 0.44 -11.91
C GLU A 117 -14.05 1.72 -12.64
N ARG A 118 -13.34 2.83 -12.41
CA ARG A 118 -13.47 4.08 -13.19
C ARG A 118 -12.97 3.90 -14.62
N ILE A 119 -11.83 3.25 -14.81
CA ILE A 119 -11.14 3.14 -16.11
C ILE A 119 -11.79 2.11 -17.03
N GLU A 120 -12.25 0.99 -16.46
CA GLU A 120 -12.94 -0.09 -17.19
C GLU A 120 -14.46 0.12 -17.28
N GLY A 121 -15.00 1.12 -16.58
CA GLY A 121 -16.45 1.40 -16.58
C GLY A 121 -17.28 0.38 -15.78
N PHE A 122 -16.67 -0.31 -14.81
CA PHE A 122 -17.39 -1.20 -13.88
C PHE A 122 -18.21 -0.43 -12.83
N ALA A 123 -17.90 0.86 -12.64
CA ALA A 123 -18.68 1.78 -11.84
C ALA A 123 -19.24 2.90 -12.72
N ARG A 124 -20.51 3.26 -12.52
CA ARG A 124 -21.10 4.46 -13.14
C ARG A 124 -20.39 5.71 -12.64
N THR A 125 -20.44 6.79 -13.42
CA THR A 125 -19.80 8.06 -13.09
C THR A 125 -20.17 8.56 -11.71
N GLU A 126 -21.45 8.52 -11.36
CA GLU A 126 -21.96 8.96 -10.05
C GLU A 126 -21.42 8.10 -8.90
N GLN A 127 -21.15 6.81 -9.15
CA GLN A 127 -20.66 5.89 -8.14
C GLN A 127 -19.19 6.11 -7.81
N TRP A 128 -18.32 6.31 -8.80
CA TRP A 128 -16.90 6.54 -8.51
C TRP A 128 -16.61 7.99 -8.12
N THR A 129 -17.36 8.96 -8.62
CA THR A 129 -17.19 10.38 -8.24
C THR A 129 -17.52 10.62 -6.77
N ARG A 130 -18.63 10.07 -6.26
CA ARG A 130 -18.97 10.19 -4.83
C ARG A 130 -18.06 9.34 -3.92
N ALA A 131 -17.39 8.33 -4.48
CA ALA A 131 -16.58 7.40 -3.69
C ALA A 131 -15.38 8.08 -3.01
N TYR A 132 -14.85 9.17 -3.55
CA TYR A 132 -13.78 9.91 -2.87
C TYR A 132 -14.19 10.38 -1.47
N ASP A 133 -15.41 10.91 -1.35
CA ASP A 133 -15.95 11.38 -0.06
C ASP A 133 -16.30 10.21 0.86
N GLU A 134 -16.91 9.15 0.31
CA GLU A 134 -17.20 7.91 1.07
C GLU A 134 -15.92 7.27 1.62
N ILE A 135 -14.82 7.25 0.84
CA ILE A 135 -13.52 6.72 1.26
C ILE A 135 -12.90 7.58 2.35
N ASN A 136 -12.93 8.92 2.20
CA ASN A 136 -12.43 9.84 3.21
C ASN A 136 -13.19 9.69 4.54
N GLU A 137 -14.52 9.53 4.48
CA GLU A 137 -15.37 9.28 5.63
C GLU A 137 -15.04 7.94 6.29
N PHE A 138 -14.93 6.88 5.48
CA PHE A 138 -14.55 5.55 5.96
C PHE A 138 -13.21 5.57 6.69
N GLU A 139 -12.17 6.13 6.08
CA GLU A 139 -10.85 6.22 6.68
C GLU A 139 -10.86 7.10 7.94
N ARG A 140 -11.66 8.17 7.96
CA ARG A 140 -11.83 9.01 9.15
C ARG A 140 -12.41 8.22 10.31
N GLN A 141 -13.50 7.48 10.10
CA GLN A 141 -14.14 6.65 11.14
C GLN A 141 -13.14 5.68 11.77
N LEU A 142 -12.25 5.09 10.97
CA LEU A 142 -11.19 4.22 11.49
C LEU A 142 -10.17 5.00 12.33
N THR A 143 -9.68 6.13 11.81
CA THR A 143 -8.61 6.91 12.45
C THR A 143 -9.06 7.72 13.67
N ASP A 144 -10.36 8.02 13.78
CA ASP A 144 -10.97 8.61 14.97
C ASP A 144 -10.97 7.60 16.15
N GLU A 145 -10.87 6.30 15.84
CA GLU A 145 -10.69 5.23 16.81
C GLU A 145 -9.20 4.79 16.92
N ASN A 146 -8.95 3.50 17.12
CA ASN A 146 -7.60 2.95 17.35
C ASN A 146 -6.94 2.42 16.08
N TYR A 147 -7.40 2.80 14.90
CA TYR A 147 -6.76 2.41 13.65
C TYR A 147 -5.76 3.46 13.15
N ILE A 148 -4.63 2.98 12.65
CA ILE A 148 -3.66 3.74 11.88
C ILE A 148 -3.79 3.27 10.44
N VAL A 149 -4.09 4.19 9.51
CA VAL A 149 -4.28 3.87 8.09
C VAL A 149 -3.13 4.45 7.28
N LEU A 150 -2.36 3.59 6.62
CA LEU A 150 -1.26 3.99 5.72
C LEU A 150 -1.50 3.44 4.32
N LYS A 151 -1.36 4.30 3.32
CA LYS A 151 -1.67 3.97 1.92
C LYS A 151 -0.42 4.12 1.07
N PHE A 152 -0.08 3.07 0.32
CA PHE A 152 1.10 3.03 -0.52
C PHE A 152 0.70 2.95 -1.98
N TRP A 153 1.27 3.84 -2.79
CA TRP A 153 1.23 3.73 -4.24
C TRP A 153 2.62 3.38 -4.77
N LEU A 154 2.77 2.19 -5.33
CA LEU A 154 4.01 1.79 -5.99
C LEU A 154 3.95 2.20 -7.47
N HIS A 155 4.81 3.15 -7.84
CA HIS A 155 4.88 3.66 -9.21
C HIS A 155 6.09 3.12 -9.95
N VAL A 156 5.93 2.74 -11.21
CA VAL A 156 7.01 2.37 -12.12
C VAL A 156 6.85 3.13 -13.42
N SER A 157 7.96 3.40 -14.11
CA SER A 157 7.90 3.98 -15.45
C SER A 157 7.26 3.00 -16.45
N GLU A 158 6.75 3.54 -17.55
CA GLU A 158 6.19 2.74 -18.64
C GLU A 158 7.22 1.73 -19.19
N ASP A 159 8.47 2.14 -19.30
CA ASP A 159 9.57 1.28 -19.76
C ASP A 159 9.87 0.14 -18.78
N GLU A 160 9.98 0.46 -17.48
CA GLU A 160 10.25 -0.55 -16.45
C GLU A 160 9.07 -1.54 -16.37
N GLN A 161 7.83 -1.07 -16.52
CA GLN A 161 6.67 -1.95 -16.57
C GLN A 161 6.78 -2.93 -17.75
N LEU A 162 7.13 -2.45 -18.95
CA LEU A 162 7.28 -3.30 -20.13
C LEU A 162 8.39 -4.33 -19.93
N GLN A 163 9.55 -3.90 -19.46
CA GLN A 163 10.66 -4.79 -19.16
C GLN A 163 10.26 -5.90 -18.18
N ARG A 164 9.47 -5.56 -17.15
CA ARG A 164 8.95 -6.56 -16.20
C ARG A 164 7.94 -7.51 -16.80
N PHE A 165 7.12 -7.06 -17.74
CA PHE A 165 6.18 -7.92 -18.45
C PHE A 165 6.95 -8.92 -19.32
N GLU A 166 7.91 -8.45 -20.13
CA GLU A 166 8.73 -9.34 -20.96
C GLU A 166 9.52 -10.35 -20.11
N GLN A 167 10.13 -9.91 -19.00
CA GLN A 167 10.81 -10.81 -18.06
C GLN A 167 9.88 -11.87 -17.46
N ARG A 168 8.61 -11.54 -17.18
CA ARG A 168 7.65 -12.51 -16.63
C ARG A 168 7.15 -13.49 -17.68
N LYS A 169 6.91 -12.99 -18.90
CA LYS A 169 6.49 -13.82 -20.04
C LYS A 169 7.53 -14.91 -20.34
N ASN A 170 8.80 -14.56 -20.23
CA ASN A 170 9.92 -15.47 -20.50
C ASN A 170 10.38 -16.30 -19.28
N ASP A 171 9.75 -16.14 -18.10
CA ASP A 171 10.09 -16.88 -16.88
C ASP A 171 8.98 -17.89 -16.53
N PRO A 172 9.24 -19.21 -16.63
CA PRO A 172 8.21 -20.23 -16.40
C PRO A 172 7.65 -20.21 -14.96
N TYR A 173 8.36 -19.63 -14.00
CA TYR A 173 7.90 -19.53 -12.61
C TYR A 173 7.07 -18.26 -12.34
N LYS A 174 7.01 -17.33 -13.30
CA LYS A 174 6.31 -16.04 -13.17
C LYS A 174 5.32 -15.76 -14.29
N SER A 175 5.28 -16.57 -15.35
CA SER A 175 4.37 -16.42 -16.49
C SER A 175 2.90 -16.37 -16.06
N TRP A 176 2.52 -17.17 -15.05
CA TRP A 176 1.17 -17.16 -14.45
C TRP A 176 0.73 -15.80 -13.88
N LYS A 177 1.66 -14.85 -13.68
CA LYS A 177 1.37 -13.48 -13.19
C LYS A 177 1.05 -12.49 -14.31
N LEU A 178 0.94 -12.96 -15.55
CA LEU A 178 0.52 -12.17 -16.69
C LEU A 178 -0.74 -12.75 -17.29
N THR A 179 -1.65 -11.86 -17.62
CA THR A 179 -2.91 -12.11 -18.28
C THR A 179 -3.06 -11.16 -19.47
N ASP A 180 -3.98 -11.45 -20.39
CA ASP A 180 -4.29 -10.52 -21.48
C ASP A 180 -4.83 -9.18 -20.95
N GLU A 181 -5.44 -9.20 -19.77
CA GLU A 181 -5.89 -7.99 -19.07
C GLU A 181 -4.72 -7.07 -18.69
N ASP A 182 -3.58 -7.62 -18.26
CA ASP A 182 -2.40 -6.81 -17.92
C ASP A 182 -1.89 -6.02 -19.13
N TRP A 183 -1.92 -6.63 -20.32
CA TRP A 183 -1.52 -5.95 -21.57
C TRP A 183 -2.51 -4.86 -21.97
N ARG A 184 -3.82 -5.10 -21.83
CA ARG A 184 -4.85 -4.07 -22.07
C ARG A 184 -4.75 -2.91 -21.08
N ASN A 185 -4.48 -3.19 -19.81
CA ASN A 185 -4.31 -2.16 -18.78
C ASN A 185 -3.10 -1.26 -19.08
N ARG A 186 -2.05 -1.82 -19.67
CA ARG A 186 -0.87 -1.05 -20.09
C ARG A 186 -1.21 0.00 -21.15
N GLU A 187 -2.06 -0.31 -22.14
CA GLU A 187 -2.48 0.68 -23.14
C GLU A 187 -3.23 1.87 -22.50
N LYS A 188 -3.80 1.66 -21.31
CA LYS A 188 -4.50 2.68 -20.53
C LYS A 188 -3.60 3.37 -19.49
N PHE A 189 -2.27 3.23 -19.58
CA PHE A 189 -1.33 3.84 -18.62
C PHE A 189 -1.61 5.32 -18.33
N PRO A 190 -1.86 6.20 -19.34
CA PRO A 190 -2.17 7.60 -19.08
C PRO A 190 -3.43 7.80 -18.24
N LYS A 191 -4.47 6.98 -18.46
CA LYS A 191 -5.72 7.01 -17.68
C LYS A 191 -5.51 6.58 -16.23
N TYR A 192 -4.64 5.58 -16.01
CA TYR A 192 -4.26 5.18 -14.66
C TYR A 192 -3.45 6.27 -13.94
N ARG A 193 -2.58 6.99 -14.65
CA ARG A 193 -1.83 8.12 -14.08
C ARG A 193 -2.80 9.23 -13.64
N GLU A 194 -3.71 9.65 -14.51
CA GLU A 194 -4.74 10.66 -14.20
C GLU A 194 -5.61 10.23 -13.02
N ALA A 195 -6.14 9.01 -13.04
CA ALA A 195 -6.99 8.51 -11.95
C ALA A 195 -6.24 8.42 -10.60
N ALA A 196 -4.93 8.12 -10.64
CA ALA A 196 -4.10 8.09 -9.44
C ALA A 196 -3.82 9.51 -8.90
N ASP A 197 -3.50 10.47 -9.78
CA ASP A 197 -3.29 11.87 -9.37
C ASP A 197 -4.59 12.46 -8.75
N ASP A 198 -5.75 12.24 -9.38
CA ASP A 198 -7.07 12.62 -8.83
C ASP A 198 -7.31 11.97 -7.45
N MET A 199 -6.94 10.69 -7.31
CA MET A 199 -7.07 9.95 -6.06
C MET A 199 -6.22 10.57 -4.96
N PHE A 200 -4.97 10.93 -5.24
CA PHE A 200 -4.11 11.58 -4.25
C PHE A 200 -4.66 12.95 -3.87
N GLU A 201 -5.03 13.77 -4.84
CA GLU A 201 -5.59 15.10 -4.59
C GLU A 201 -6.79 15.04 -3.66
N LYS A 202 -7.70 14.08 -3.88
CA LYS A 202 -8.97 14.00 -3.15
C LYS A 202 -8.87 13.25 -1.83
N THR A 203 -7.92 12.32 -1.68
CA THR A 203 -7.89 11.38 -0.54
C THR A 203 -6.58 11.36 0.26
N ASP A 204 -5.57 12.15 -0.11
CA ASP A 204 -4.38 12.32 0.73
C ASP A 204 -4.70 13.23 1.93
N LYS A 205 -5.01 12.62 3.07
CA LYS A 205 -5.42 13.33 4.30
C LYS A 205 -4.38 13.14 5.39
N LYS A 206 -4.31 14.08 6.34
CA LYS A 206 -3.34 14.04 7.45
C LYS A 206 -3.50 12.80 8.36
N ASN A 207 -4.73 12.29 8.48
CA ASN A 207 -5.08 11.10 9.27
C ASN A 207 -4.87 9.79 8.49
N ALA A 208 -4.94 9.82 7.16
CA ALA A 208 -4.71 8.68 6.29
C ALA A 208 -3.88 9.12 5.07
N PRO A 209 -2.55 9.24 5.20
CA PRO A 209 -1.71 9.79 4.15
C PRO A 209 -1.43 8.77 3.04
N TRP A 210 -1.26 9.28 1.82
CA TRP A 210 -0.66 8.53 0.71
C TRP A 210 0.87 8.62 0.78
N ILE A 211 1.53 7.50 0.52
CA ILE A 211 2.97 7.36 0.45
C ILE A 211 3.31 6.85 -0.94
N LEU A 212 3.85 7.74 -1.77
CA LEU A 212 4.32 7.39 -3.10
C LEU A 212 5.68 6.68 -3.03
N VAL A 213 5.81 5.54 -3.69
CA VAL A 213 6.99 4.67 -3.67
C VAL A 213 7.56 4.53 -5.07
N GLU A 214 8.83 4.90 -5.22
CA GLU A 214 9.63 4.75 -6.43
C GLU A 214 9.92 3.26 -6.64
N GLY A 215 9.14 2.66 -7.53
CA GLY A 215 9.06 1.22 -7.73
C GLY A 215 10.07 0.64 -8.72
N ASN A 216 10.81 1.47 -9.46
CA ASN A 216 11.75 1.00 -10.51
C ASN A 216 12.82 0.07 -9.92
N ASN A 217 13.47 0.48 -8.84
CA ASN A 217 14.31 -0.43 -8.08
C ASN A 217 13.51 -1.17 -7.00
N LYS A 218 13.24 -2.47 -7.21
CA LYS A 218 12.46 -3.30 -6.28
C LYS A 218 13.05 -3.35 -4.86
N GLN A 219 14.38 -3.33 -4.73
CA GLN A 219 15.05 -3.38 -3.43
C GLN A 219 14.84 -2.08 -2.64
N TYR A 220 15.00 -0.95 -3.32
CA TYR A 220 14.73 0.37 -2.75
C TYR A 220 13.26 0.49 -2.32
N ALA A 221 12.32 0.13 -3.20
CA ALA A 221 10.89 0.18 -2.90
C ALA A 221 10.50 -0.60 -1.63
N ARG A 222 11.05 -1.81 -1.45
CA ARG A 222 10.82 -2.65 -0.25
C ARG A 222 11.32 -1.98 1.02
N VAL A 223 12.51 -1.40 0.97
CA VAL A 223 13.11 -0.66 2.09
C VAL A 223 12.27 0.58 2.41
N LYS A 224 11.86 1.35 1.39
CA LYS A 224 11.03 2.56 1.58
C LYS A 224 9.70 2.23 2.24
N VAL A 225 9.00 1.18 1.79
CA VAL A 225 7.73 0.75 2.39
C VAL A 225 7.87 0.46 3.89
N LEU A 226 8.85 -0.36 4.28
CA LEU A 226 9.10 -0.68 5.68
C LEU A 226 9.49 0.56 6.51
N ARG A 227 10.41 1.37 5.97
CA ARG A 227 10.89 2.59 6.64
C ARG A 227 9.76 3.60 6.86
N GLU A 228 8.95 3.88 5.84
CA GLU A 228 7.84 4.83 5.98
C GLU A 228 6.73 4.25 6.88
N THR A 229 6.47 2.94 6.86
CA THR A 229 5.55 2.31 7.83
C THR A 229 6.00 2.60 9.26
N LEU A 230 7.25 2.28 9.59
CA LEU A 230 7.81 2.47 10.94
C LEU A 230 7.84 3.95 11.36
N LYS A 231 8.23 4.84 10.45
CA LYS A 231 8.26 6.29 10.68
C LYS A 231 6.86 6.85 10.98
N GLN A 232 5.83 6.41 10.26
CA GLN A 232 4.47 6.85 10.53
C GLN A 232 3.94 6.25 11.84
N LEU A 233 4.24 4.98 12.14
CA LEU A 233 3.90 4.39 13.44
C LEU A 233 4.55 5.15 14.61
N GLU A 234 5.81 5.57 14.48
CA GLU A 234 6.47 6.41 15.47
C GLU A 234 5.75 7.74 15.66
N LYS A 235 5.37 8.39 14.56
CA LYS A 235 4.65 9.67 14.58
C LYS A 235 3.30 9.54 15.27
N GLU A 236 2.53 8.50 14.94
CA GLU A 236 1.24 8.23 15.57
C GLU A 236 1.38 7.84 17.05
N ALA A 237 2.40 7.08 17.41
CA ALA A 237 2.71 6.78 18.81
C ALA A 237 2.96 8.08 19.61
N LYS A 238 3.82 8.98 19.09
CA LYS A 238 4.12 10.27 19.73
C LYS A 238 2.88 11.13 19.90
N LYS A 239 2.00 11.22 18.88
CA LYS A 239 0.72 11.95 18.98
C LYS A 239 -0.18 11.43 20.08
N ARG A 240 -0.15 10.11 20.34
CA ARG A 240 -0.92 9.42 21.38
C ARG A 240 -0.23 9.40 22.74
N GLY A 241 0.92 10.08 22.90
CA GLY A 241 1.70 10.06 24.15
C GLY A 241 2.37 8.71 24.43
N LEU A 242 2.49 7.85 23.43
CA LEU A 242 3.12 6.54 23.51
C LEU A 242 4.53 6.56 22.95
N GLN A 243 5.36 5.61 23.37
CA GLN A 243 6.71 5.44 22.86
C GLN A 243 6.84 4.08 22.19
N LEU A 244 6.99 4.08 20.85
CA LEU A 244 7.45 2.91 20.12
C LEU A 244 8.98 2.85 20.29
N THR A 245 9.47 1.87 21.04
CA THR A 245 10.90 1.66 21.25
C THR A 245 11.56 1.09 19.98
N ASN A 246 12.88 1.28 19.82
CA ASN A 246 13.69 0.72 18.71
C ASN A 246 13.21 1.03 17.29
N ILE A 247 13.53 2.21 16.74
CA ILE A 247 13.10 2.59 15.38
C ILE A 247 14.25 3.23 14.60
N ILE A 248 15.39 2.54 14.48
CA ILE A 248 16.69 3.07 14.05
C ILE A 248 17.45 3.66 15.24
N ASP A 249 18.51 2.96 15.64
CA ASP A 249 19.42 3.31 16.74
C ASP A 249 19.70 4.82 16.90
N LYS A 250 20.00 5.18 18.14
CA LYS A 250 20.62 6.43 18.61
C LYS A 250 21.98 6.76 17.94
N GLU A 251 22.23 6.35 16.69
CA GLU A 251 23.47 6.56 15.93
C GLU A 251 23.41 7.84 15.06
N THR A 252 23.16 8.98 15.70
CA THR A 252 23.63 10.28 15.18
C THR A 252 23.98 11.27 16.31
N LYS A 253 24.34 10.74 17.50
CA LYS A 253 24.97 11.52 18.56
C LYS A 253 26.26 10.83 19.01
N GLN A 254 27.29 10.95 18.17
CA GLN A 254 28.69 11.13 18.55
C GLN A 254 29.43 11.75 17.36
#